data_AF-A0A377JS60-F1
#
_entry.id   AF-A0A377JS60-F1
#
_cell.length_a   1.000
_cell.length_b   1.000
_cell.length_c   1.000
_cell.angle_alpha   90.00
_cell.angle_beta   90.00
_cell.angle_gamma   90.00
#
_symmetry.space_group_name_H-M   'P 1'
#
loop_
_entity.id
_entity.type
_entity.pdbx_description
1 polymer ?
#
loop_
_entity_poly.entity_id
_entity_poly.type
_entity_poly.pdbx_seq_one_letter_code
_entity_poly.pdbx_strand_id
1 'polypeptide(L)'
;MYVKHKGYFQADKNATSIYSPRNPWAYIRVRNEAHTLRACLYSILPAIQRGVIGYNDCDDGSEEIILEFCEKFPSFIPVKYPHYIDFANPQSEENKLYMYYAYVLKVVPKYEWLVKIDVDHIYEARKLFKSFYLAQKSMGYGVAFTH
;
A
#
# COMPACT_ATOMS: atom_id res chain seq x y z
N MET A 1 14.23 2.93 -7.86
CA MET A 1 12.80 2.69 -8.13
C MET A 1 12.28 3.89 -8.92
N TYR A 2 11.85 3.69 -10.17
CA TYR A 2 11.44 4.79 -11.06
C TYR A 2 9.92 4.88 -11.11
N VAL A 3 9.37 6.07 -10.87
CA VAL A 3 7.92 6.34 -10.91
C VAL A 3 7.51 6.58 -12.35
N LYS A 4 6.62 5.75 -12.90
CA LYS A 4 6.22 5.79 -14.33
C LYS A 4 4.96 6.62 -14.62
N HIS A 5 4.32 7.20 -13.60
CA HIS A 5 3.04 7.90 -13.75
C HIS A 5 3.09 9.34 -13.25
N LYS A 6 2.07 10.10 -13.67
CA LYS A 6 1.86 11.51 -13.31
C LYS A 6 0.76 11.64 -12.25
N GLY A 7 0.82 12.69 -11.45
CA GLY A 7 -0.13 12.90 -10.35
C GLY A 7 0.02 14.24 -9.65
N TYR A 8 -0.81 14.46 -8.63
CA TYR A 8 -0.83 15.68 -7.82
C TYR A 8 0.51 15.96 -7.12
N PHE A 9 1.28 14.91 -6.82
CA PHE A 9 2.63 15.05 -6.28
C PHE A 9 3.61 15.80 -7.20
N GLN A 10 3.34 15.90 -8.51
CA GLN A 10 4.17 16.69 -9.43
C GLN A 10 3.95 18.20 -9.28
N ALA A 11 2.81 18.61 -8.71
CA ALA A 11 2.52 20.02 -8.45
C ALA A 11 3.30 20.59 -7.25
N ASP A 12 3.85 19.73 -6.38
CA ASP A 12 4.70 20.12 -5.26
C ASP A 12 6.09 19.49 -5.40
N LYS A 13 7.11 20.31 -5.68
CA LYS A 13 8.50 19.84 -5.79
C LYS A 13 9.00 19.14 -4.53
N ASN A 14 8.44 19.45 -3.36
CA ASN A 14 8.80 18.77 -2.12
C ASN A 14 8.19 17.37 -2.03
N ALA A 15 7.17 17.04 -2.82
CA ALA A 15 6.52 15.73 -2.86
C ALA A 15 7.12 14.78 -3.91
N THR A 16 7.94 15.28 -4.84
CA THR A 16 8.55 14.46 -5.91
C THR A 16 9.74 13.63 -5.44
N SER A 17 10.34 13.94 -4.29
CA SER A 17 11.40 13.13 -3.71
C SER A 17 10.84 11.85 -3.08
N ILE A 18 11.54 10.73 -3.24
CA ILE A 18 11.21 9.48 -2.55
C ILE A 18 11.39 9.59 -1.03
N TYR A 19 12.20 10.53 -0.53
CA TYR A 19 12.39 10.76 0.90
C TYR A 19 11.42 11.80 1.47
N SER A 20 10.48 12.26 0.65
CA SER A 20 9.53 13.26 1.09
C SER A 20 8.57 12.69 2.14
N PRO A 21 8.27 13.45 3.22
CA PRO A 21 7.16 13.11 4.10
C PRO A 21 5.80 13.22 3.39
N ARG A 22 5.73 13.64 2.12
CA ARG A 22 4.53 13.67 1.29
C ARG A 22 4.49 12.54 0.24
N ASN A 23 5.41 11.58 0.36
CA ASN A 23 5.51 10.42 -0.53
C ASN A 23 5.50 9.12 0.29
N PRO A 24 4.36 8.77 0.93
CA PRO A 24 4.26 7.54 1.70
C PRO A 24 4.39 6.31 0.80
N TRP A 25 4.72 5.19 1.42
CA TRP A 25 4.46 3.88 0.82
C TRP A 25 2.97 3.55 0.94
N ALA A 26 2.31 3.18 -0.16
CA ALA A 26 1.06 2.43 -0.05
C ALA A 26 1.35 1.04 0.52
N TYR A 27 0.63 0.67 1.56
CA TYR A 27 0.60 -0.67 2.10
C TYR A 27 -0.77 -1.27 1.79
N ILE A 28 -0.80 -2.23 0.88
CA ILE A 28 -2.03 -2.79 0.32
C ILE A 28 -2.10 -4.27 0.65
N ARG A 29 -3.22 -4.71 1.23
CA ARG A 29 -3.51 -6.12 1.53
C ARG A 29 -4.67 -6.57 0.63
N VAL A 30 -4.52 -7.70 -0.06
CA VAL A 30 -5.53 -8.22 -0.98
C VAL A 30 -5.81 -9.69 -0.70
N ARG A 31 -7.11 -10.03 -0.67
CA ARG A 31 -7.60 -11.41 -0.73
C ARG A 31 -8.96 -11.39 -1.40
N ASN A 32 -9.06 -11.93 -2.61
CA ASN A 32 -10.28 -12.03 -3.41
C ASN A 32 -11.07 -10.72 -3.58
N GLU A 33 -10.48 -9.76 -4.29
CA GLU A 33 -11.04 -8.41 -4.52
C GLU A 33 -11.06 -8.05 -6.02
N ALA A 34 -11.15 -9.02 -6.93
CA ALA A 34 -10.99 -8.80 -8.37
C ALA A 34 -11.95 -7.74 -8.93
N HIS A 35 -13.15 -7.63 -8.36
CA HIS A 35 -14.19 -6.69 -8.80
C HIS A 35 -13.84 -5.20 -8.54
N THR A 36 -13.09 -4.91 -7.48
CA THR A 36 -12.82 -3.55 -6.99
C THR A 36 -11.35 -3.16 -7.16
N LEU A 37 -10.45 -4.15 -7.11
CA LEU A 37 -9.00 -3.99 -7.07
C LEU A 37 -8.46 -3.08 -8.17
N ARG A 38 -8.84 -3.30 -9.44
CA ARG A 38 -8.33 -2.48 -10.55
C ARG A 38 -8.77 -1.02 -10.40
N ALA A 39 -10.02 -0.77 -10.06
CA ALA A 39 -10.52 0.59 -9.86
C ALA A 39 -9.80 1.27 -8.68
N CYS A 40 -9.62 0.56 -7.56
CA CYS A 40 -8.86 1.05 -6.41
C CYS A 40 -7.42 1.44 -6.81
N LEU A 41 -6.66 0.49 -7.36
CA LEU A 41 -5.23 0.70 -7.69
C LEU A 41 -5.02 1.88 -8.64
N TYR A 42 -5.87 2.02 -9.66
CA TYR A 42 -5.77 3.15 -10.59
C TYR A 42 -6.21 4.47 -9.95
N SER A 43 -7.18 4.45 -9.03
CA SER A 43 -7.64 5.66 -8.33
C SER A 43 -6.58 6.27 -7.43
N ILE A 44 -5.66 5.48 -6.88
CA ILE A 44 -4.59 5.99 -6.01
C ILE A 44 -3.37 6.53 -6.76
N LEU A 45 -3.17 6.16 -8.04
CA LEU A 45 -1.97 6.52 -8.81
C LEU A 45 -1.68 8.03 -8.81
N PRO A 46 -2.66 8.94 -8.98
CA PRO A 46 -2.34 10.36 -8.98
C PRO A 46 -1.89 10.90 -7.61
N ALA A 47 -2.11 10.16 -6.52
CA ALA A 47 -1.69 10.55 -5.17
C ALA A 47 -0.42 9.81 -4.70
N ILE A 48 -0.31 8.52 -5.01
CA ILE A 48 0.69 7.62 -4.48
C ILE A 48 1.67 7.22 -5.56
N GLN A 49 2.97 7.32 -5.24
CA GLN A 49 4.03 7.05 -6.20
C GLN A 49 4.61 5.64 -6.07
N ARG A 50 4.50 5.03 -4.89
CA ARG A 50 5.11 3.74 -4.58
C ARG A 50 4.31 2.94 -3.56
N GLY A 51 4.46 1.63 -3.57
CA GLY A 51 3.79 0.78 -2.59
C GLY A 51 4.23 -0.67 -2.62
N VAL A 52 3.71 -1.41 -1.65
CA VAL A 52 3.77 -2.86 -1.58
C VAL A 52 2.34 -3.41 -1.59
N ILE A 53 2.11 -4.44 -2.40
CA ILE A 53 0.82 -5.12 -2.54
C ILE A 53 1.01 -6.55 -2.07
N GLY A 54 0.66 -6.80 -0.82
CA GLY A 54 0.59 -8.13 -0.27
C GLY A 54 -0.67 -8.84 -0.76
N TYR A 55 -0.57 -10.13 -1.10
CA TYR A 55 -1.72 -10.97 -1.43
C TYR A 55 -1.51 -12.41 -0.98
N ASN A 56 -2.61 -13.10 -0.67
CA ASN A 56 -2.61 -14.51 -0.28
C ASN A 56 -3.88 -15.19 -0.79
N ASP A 57 -3.80 -16.49 -1.09
CA ASP A 57 -4.93 -17.37 -1.43
C ASP A 57 -5.98 -16.74 -2.37
N CYS A 58 -5.53 -16.11 -3.45
CA CYS A 58 -6.43 -15.49 -4.42
C CYS A 58 -6.84 -16.51 -5.49
N ASP A 59 -8.14 -16.68 -5.72
CA ASP A 59 -8.71 -17.59 -6.72
C ASP A 59 -9.77 -16.93 -7.63
N ASP A 60 -9.97 -15.61 -7.48
CA ASP A 60 -10.98 -14.81 -8.19
C ASP A 60 -10.41 -13.96 -9.34
N GLY A 61 -9.12 -14.08 -9.66
CA GLY A 61 -8.42 -13.25 -10.64
C GLY A 61 -7.64 -12.07 -10.05
N SER A 62 -7.63 -11.89 -8.73
CA SER A 62 -6.91 -10.78 -8.07
C SER A 62 -5.39 -10.86 -8.30
N GLU A 63 -4.80 -12.06 -8.29
CA GLU A 63 -3.36 -12.24 -8.46
C GLU A 63 -2.88 -11.72 -9.82
N GLU A 64 -3.59 -12.06 -10.90
CA GLU A 64 -3.30 -11.63 -12.26
C GLU A 64 -3.39 -10.10 -12.38
N ILE A 65 -4.42 -9.49 -11.77
CA ILE A 65 -4.58 -8.03 -11.76
C ILE A 65 -3.41 -7.35 -11.03
N ILE A 66 -2.96 -7.89 -9.89
CA ILE A 66 -1.83 -7.36 -9.13
C ILE A 66 -0.55 -7.43 -9.96
N LEU A 67 -0.27 -8.59 -10.56
CA LEU A 67 0.95 -8.80 -11.35
C LEU A 67 0.99 -7.88 -12.57
N GLU A 68 -0.12 -7.78 -13.32
CA GLU A 68 -0.26 -6.86 -14.46
C GLU A 68 -0.05 -5.40 -14.04
N PHE A 69 -0.62 -5.00 -12.90
CA PHE A 69 -0.46 -3.64 -12.37
C PHE A 69 1.00 -3.34 -12.01
N CYS A 70 1.67 -4.24 -11.29
CA CYS A 70 3.06 -4.05 -10.88
C CYS A 70 4.05 -4.09 -12.06
N GLU A 71 3.74 -4.84 -13.12
CA GLU A 71 4.51 -4.77 -14.38
C GLU A 71 4.42 -3.38 -15.02
N LYS A 72 3.21 -2.81 -15.09
CA LYS A 72 2.95 -1.46 -15.61
C LYS A 72 3.55 -0.37 -14.73
N PHE A 73 3.49 -0.55 -13.41
CA PHE A 73 3.98 0.40 -12.41
C PHE A 73 5.02 -0.26 -11.48
N PRO A 74 6.29 -0.41 -11.90
CA PRO A 74 7.34 -1.09 -11.11
C PRO A 74 7.72 -0.37 -9.81
N SER A 75 7.14 0.79 -9.53
CA SER A 75 7.15 1.40 -8.21
C SER A 75 6.13 0.78 -7.24
N PHE A 76 5.42 -0.27 -7.65
CA PHE A 76 4.62 -1.10 -6.77
C PHE A 76 5.17 -2.52 -6.79
N ILE A 77 5.30 -3.11 -5.61
CA ILE A 77 5.97 -4.41 -5.44
C ILE A 77 4.92 -5.44 -5.04
N PRO A 78 4.67 -6.49 -5.86
CA PRO A 78 3.78 -7.57 -5.50
C PRO A 78 4.47 -8.52 -4.52
N VAL A 79 3.78 -8.92 -3.46
CA VAL A 79 4.29 -9.83 -2.43
C VAL A 79 3.27 -10.92 -2.15
N LYS A 80 3.52 -12.12 -2.69
CA LYS A 80 2.72 -13.31 -2.38
C LYS A 80 3.09 -13.83 -1.01
N TYR A 81 2.12 -13.89 -0.09
CA TYR A 81 2.31 -14.55 1.18
C TYR A 81 2.13 -16.07 0.98
N PRO A 82 3.09 -16.91 1.41
CA PRO A 82 3.09 -18.33 1.05
C PRO A 82 2.21 -19.21 1.95
N HIS A 83 1.58 -18.66 2.98
CA HIS A 83 0.77 -19.41 3.93
C HIS A 83 -0.69 -18.98 3.90
N TYR A 84 -1.58 -19.93 4.13
CA TYR A 84 -2.99 -19.67 4.34
C TYR A 84 -3.22 -18.85 5.61
N ILE A 85 -4.20 -17.95 5.60
CA ILE A 85 -4.60 -17.17 6.78
C ILE A 85 -5.90 -17.69 7.38
N ASP A 86 -5.82 -18.10 8.65
CA ASP A 86 -6.95 -18.50 9.49
C ASP A 86 -7.33 -17.36 10.43
N PHE A 87 -8.56 -16.85 10.27
CA PHE A 87 -9.09 -15.75 11.10
C PHE A 87 -9.78 -16.24 12.37
N ALA A 88 -10.14 -17.52 12.46
CA ALA A 88 -10.93 -18.05 13.57
C ALA A 88 -10.04 -18.69 14.64
N ASN A 89 -9.16 -19.62 14.25
CA ASN A 89 -8.34 -20.36 15.22
C ASN A 89 -7.01 -20.85 14.61
N PRO A 90 -6.08 -19.95 14.28
CA PRO A 90 -4.80 -20.29 13.65
C PRO A 90 -3.98 -21.23 14.55
N GLN A 91 -3.70 -22.43 14.05
CA GLN A 91 -2.90 -23.45 14.78
C GLN A 91 -1.40 -23.16 14.75
N SER A 92 -0.92 -22.53 13.67
CA SER A 92 0.48 -22.15 13.50
C SER A 92 0.64 -20.64 13.41
N GLU A 93 1.81 -20.16 13.81
CA GLU A 93 2.15 -18.74 13.83
C GLU A 93 1.98 -18.10 12.44
N GLU A 94 2.45 -18.77 11.40
CA GLU A 94 2.34 -18.35 9.99
C GLU A 94 0.90 -18.18 9.48
N ASN A 95 -0.10 -18.81 10.11
CA ASN A 95 -1.49 -18.65 9.70
C ASN A 95 -2.16 -17.43 10.33
N LYS A 96 -1.48 -16.73 11.25
CA LYS A 96 -2.02 -15.55 11.90
C LYS A 96 -1.93 -14.35 10.96
N LEU A 97 -2.99 -13.56 10.91
CA LEU A 97 -3.09 -12.38 10.05
C LEU A 97 -1.91 -11.39 10.21
N TYR A 98 -1.39 -11.19 11.43
CA TYR A 98 -0.26 -10.28 11.63
C TYR A 98 1.05 -10.80 11.05
N MET A 99 1.21 -12.11 10.86
CA MET A 99 2.40 -12.66 10.21
C MET A 99 2.40 -12.36 8.71
N TYR A 100 1.23 -12.41 8.08
CA TYR A 100 1.05 -11.87 6.74
C TYR A 100 1.40 -10.37 6.71
N TYR A 101 0.87 -9.58 7.64
CA TYR A 101 1.19 -8.16 7.68
C TYR A 101 2.69 -7.90 7.81
N ALA A 102 3.34 -8.57 8.76
CA ALA A 102 4.77 -8.45 9.02
C ALA A 102 5.62 -8.93 7.83
N TYR A 103 5.21 -9.99 7.14
CA TYR A 103 5.91 -10.50 5.96
C TYR A 103 5.94 -9.48 4.84
N VAL A 104 4.79 -8.88 4.52
CA VAL A 104 4.68 -7.83 3.49
C VAL A 104 5.46 -6.59 3.89
N LEU A 105 5.41 -6.22 5.17
CA LEU A 105 6.07 -5.02 5.69
C LEU A 105 7.61 -5.07 5.57
N LYS A 106 8.22 -6.26 5.55
CA LYS A 106 9.68 -6.43 5.36
C LYS A 106 10.20 -5.82 4.06
N VAL A 107 9.33 -5.62 3.06
CA VAL A 107 9.68 -5.00 1.78
C VAL A 107 9.79 -3.48 1.88
N VAL A 108 9.09 -2.86 2.84
CA VAL A 108 9.15 -1.41 3.06
C VAL A 108 10.46 -1.05 3.77
N PRO A 109 11.26 -0.09 3.26
CA PRO A 109 12.48 0.32 3.93
C PRO A 109 12.23 0.85 5.35
N LYS A 110 13.19 0.59 6.24
CA LYS A 110 13.12 1.10 7.62
C LYS A 110 13.06 2.64 7.64
N TYR A 111 12.33 3.18 8.62
CA TYR A 111 12.13 4.62 8.84
C TYR A 111 11.32 5.35 7.76
N GLU A 112 10.73 4.64 6.81
CA GLU A 112 9.70 5.17 5.93
C GLU A 112 8.34 5.09 6.62
N TRP A 113 7.48 6.06 6.35
CA TRP A 113 6.08 6.00 6.77
C TRP A 113 5.20 5.48 5.63
N LEU A 114 4.06 4.90 5.99
CA LEU A 114 3.15 4.25 5.06
C LEU A 114 1.71 4.72 5.27
N VAL A 115 0.90 4.53 4.24
CA VAL A 115 -0.55 4.68 4.27
C VAL A 115 -1.17 3.34 3.90
N LYS A 116 -2.08 2.84 4.75
CA LYS A 116 -2.87 1.64 4.43
C LYS A 116 -3.92 2.00 3.38
N ILE A 117 -4.02 1.20 2.33
CA ILE A 117 -5.03 1.32 1.28
C ILE A 117 -5.86 0.03 1.29
N ASP A 118 -7.17 0.20 1.39
CA ASP A 118 -8.13 -0.89 1.32
C ASP A 118 -8.68 -0.96 -0.11
N VAL A 119 -8.67 -2.15 -0.70
CA VAL A 119 -8.89 -2.33 -2.15
C VAL A 119 -10.35 -2.39 -2.56
N ASP A 120 -11.25 -2.43 -1.59
CA ASP A 120 -12.70 -2.26 -1.73
C ASP A 120 -13.12 -0.78 -1.80
N HIS A 121 -12.16 0.17 -1.72
CA HIS A 121 -12.40 1.60 -1.85
C HIS A 121 -11.96 2.19 -3.21
N ILE A 122 -12.65 3.23 -3.64
CA ILE A 122 -12.21 4.11 -4.73
C ILE A 122 -11.85 5.47 -4.13
N TYR A 123 -10.63 5.93 -4.38
CA TYR A 123 -10.09 7.13 -3.76
C TYR A 123 -10.22 8.35 -4.68
N GLU A 124 -10.68 9.46 -4.14
CA GLU A 124 -10.51 10.76 -4.80
C GLU A 124 -9.06 11.22 -4.58
N ALA A 125 -8.24 11.09 -5.61
CA ALA A 125 -6.80 11.22 -5.50
C ALA A 125 -6.34 12.60 -5.00
N ARG A 126 -7.08 13.68 -5.26
CA ARG A 126 -6.71 15.02 -4.77
C ARG A 126 -6.87 15.09 -3.25
N LYS A 127 -7.97 14.59 -2.70
CA LYS A 127 -8.21 14.49 -1.26
C LYS A 127 -7.21 13.56 -0.59
N LEU A 128 -6.94 12.41 -1.20
CA LEU A 128 -5.93 11.47 -0.70
C LEU A 128 -4.55 12.14 -0.64
N PHE A 129 -4.10 12.80 -1.71
CA PHE A 129 -2.81 13.50 -1.70
C PHE A 129 -2.76 14.62 -0.65
N LYS A 130 -3.85 15.38 -0.49
CA LYS A 130 -3.95 16.42 0.54
C LYS A 130 -3.87 15.86 1.96
N SER A 131 -4.35 14.64 2.22
CA SER A 131 -4.29 14.06 3.56
C SER A 131 -2.84 13.83 4.03
N PHE A 132 -1.89 13.65 3.11
CA PHE A 132 -0.47 13.51 3.46
C PHE A 132 0.13 14.78 4.09
N TYR A 133 -0.51 15.93 3.92
CA TYR A 133 -0.11 17.16 4.60
C TYR A 133 -0.55 17.19 6.07
N LEU A 134 -1.46 16.32 6.49
CA LEU A 134 -1.86 16.18 7.90
C LEU A 134 -0.83 15.37 8.70
N ALA A 135 -0.07 14.49 8.04
CA ALA A 135 0.98 13.67 8.66
C ALA A 135 2.24 14.47 9.06
N GLN A 136 2.10 15.78 9.34
CA GLN A 136 3.23 16.62 9.73
C GLN A 136 3.70 16.29 11.14
N LYS A 137 5.01 16.06 11.24
CA LYS A 137 5.79 15.88 12.45
C LYS A 137 5.51 17.03 13.44
N SER A 138 4.92 16.74 14.61
CA SER A 138 5.56 17.26 15.81
C SER A 138 6.90 16.52 15.90
N MET A 139 8.00 17.21 15.60
CA MET A 139 9.31 16.73 16.03
C MET A 139 9.40 16.87 17.55
N GLY A 140 8.77 15.93 18.25
CA GLY A 140 8.88 15.71 19.68
C GLY A 140 8.42 14.29 19.92
N TYR A 141 9.33 13.44 20.39
CA TYR A 141 9.12 12.04 20.77
C TYR A 141 7.68 11.71 21.17
N GLY A 142 7.01 10.82 20.43
CA GLY A 142 5.68 10.36 20.82
C GLY A 142 5.03 9.47 19.76
N VAL A 143 4.88 8.19 20.09
CA VAL A 143 4.03 7.23 19.39
C VAL A 143 2.57 7.72 19.47
N ALA A 144 1.87 7.84 18.35
CA ALA A 144 0.43 8.09 18.33
C ALA A 144 -0.31 6.80 17.95
N PHE A 145 -0.76 6.07 18.98
CA PHE A 145 -1.92 5.19 18.86
C PHE A 145 -3.18 6.04 19.08
N THR A 146 -4.21 5.83 18.29
CA THR A 146 -5.56 6.36 18.56
C THR A 146 -6.55 5.20 18.61
N HIS A 147 -7.37 5.24 19.66
CA HIS A 147 -8.39 4.26 20.03
C HIS A 147 -9.56 4.27 19.03
#